data_AF-A0AAU7C264-F1
#
_entry.id   AF-A0AAU7C264-F1
#
_cell.length_a   1.000
_cell.length_b   1.000
_cell.length_c   1.000
_cell.angle_alpha   90.00
_cell.angle_beta   90.00
_cell.angle_gamma   90.00
#
_symmetry.space_group_name_H-M   'P 1'
#
loop_
_entity.id
_entity.type
_entity.pdbx_description
1 polymer ?
#
loop_
_entity_poly.entity_id
_entity_poly.type
_entity_poly.pdbx_seq_one_letter_code
_entity_poly.pdbx_strand_id
1 'polypeptide(L)' 'MTAKKKGSAIQSDQALEKVEYVHFNEKTQEAIIRAHAEEEGLLPNTAKTFDNVDDAMKALFGE' A
#
# COMPACT_ATOMS: atom_id res chain seq x y z
N MET A 1 38.36 -9.88 35.98
CA MET A 1 37.30 -10.21 35.01
C MET A 1 36.17 -9.21 35.21
N THR A 2 35.99 -8.26 34.30
CA THR A 2 34.88 -7.29 34.38
C THR A 2 34.56 -6.85 32.95
N ALA A 3 33.54 -7.46 32.37
CA ALA A 3 33.05 -7.14 31.04
C ALA A 3 32.29 -5.80 31.09
N LYS A 4 32.90 -4.73 30.56
CA LYS A 4 32.16 -3.50 30.25
C LYS A 4 31.34 -3.75 28.99
N LYS A 5 30.03 -3.93 29.19
CA LYS A 5 29.01 -3.98 28.13
C LYS A 5 29.05 -2.65 27.37
N LYS A 6 29.69 -2.62 26.20
CA LYS A 6 29.58 -1.50 25.27
C LYS A 6 28.13 -1.48 24.79
N GLY A 7 27.37 -0.51 25.27
CA GLY A 7 26.08 -0.18 24.67
C GLY A 7 26.37 0.21 23.22
N SER A 8 26.05 -0.71 22.31
CA SER A 8 26.03 -0.42 20.89
C SER A 8 24.95 0.63 20.70
N ALA A 9 25.36 1.86 20.44
CA ALA A 9 24.50 2.80 19.75
C ALA A 9 24.06 2.07 18.48
N ILE A 10 22.80 1.67 18.42
CA ILE A 10 22.17 1.32 17.16
C ILE A 10 22.04 2.68 16.47
N GLN A 11 23.12 3.08 15.79
CA GLN A 11 23.04 3.96 14.65
C GLN A 11 22.13 3.24 13.67
N SER A 12 20.83 3.53 13.77
CA SER A 12 19.85 3.22 12.73
C SER A 12 20.07 4.17 11.55
N ASP A 13 21.31 4.24 11.06
CA ASP A 13 21.71 4.75 9.75
C ASP A 13 21.67 3.59 8.74
N GLN A 14 20.76 2.62 8.95
CA GLN A 14 20.57 1.49 8.06
C GLN A 14 19.43 1.83 7.09
N ALA A 15 19.87 2.30 5.92
CA ALA A 15 19.18 2.18 4.64
C ALA A 15 17.77 2.79 4.60
N LEU A 16 17.69 4.12 4.46
CA LEU A 16 16.72 4.67 3.53
C LEU A 16 17.15 4.25 2.12
N GLU A 17 16.86 2.99 1.79
CA GLU A 17 16.86 2.47 0.44
C GLU A 17 16.09 3.48 -0.42
N LYS A 18 16.72 3.95 -1.51
CA LYS A 18 16.12 4.95 -2.39
C LYS A 18 14.74 4.45 -2.79
N VAL A 19 13.69 4.99 -2.16
CA VAL A 19 12.32 4.76 -2.58
C VAL A 19 12.22 5.38 -3.97
N GLU A 20 12.30 4.53 -4.99
CA GLU A 20 12.08 4.93 -6.35
C GLU A 20 10.62 5.40 -6.41
N TYR A 21 10.41 6.70 -6.60
CA TYR A 21 9.07 7.27 -6.63
C TYR A 21 8.32 6.69 -7.83
N VAL A 22 7.53 5.64 -7.59
CA VAL A 22 6.68 5.04 -8.61
C VAL A 22 5.67 6.09 -9.05
N HIS A 23 5.84 6.59 -10.28
CA HIS A 23 4.86 7.47 -10.88
C HIS A 23 3.76 6.61 -11.48
N PHE A 24 2.58 6.66 -10.85
CA PHE A 24 1.38 6.07 -11.44
C PHE A 24 1.01 6.80 -12.72
N ASN A 25 0.58 6.06 -13.73
CA ASN A 25 -0.02 6.66 -14.92
C ASN A 25 -1.32 7.40 -14.55
N GLU A 26 -1.78 8.29 -15.43
CA GLU A 26 -2.97 9.13 -15.21
C GLU A 26 -4.19 8.30 -14.80
N LYS A 27 -4.46 7.19 -15.49
CA LYS A 27 -5.61 6.32 -15.21
C LYS A 27 -5.54 5.71 -13.82
N THR A 28 -4.37 5.28 -13.39
CA THR A 28 -4.16 4.71 -12.06
C THR A 28 -4.35 5.79 -10.98
N GLN A 29 -3.87 7.01 -11.21
CA GLN A 29 -4.09 8.12 -10.27
C GLN A 29 -5.58 8.46 -10.15
N GLU A 30 -6.29 8.57 -11.28
CA GLU A 30 -7.73 8.80 -11.29
C GLU A 30 -8.51 7.71 -10.56
N ALA A 31 -8.15 6.44 -10.77
CA ALA A 31 -8.78 5.32 -10.10
C ALA A 31 -8.60 5.37 -8.57
N ILE A 32 -7.40 5.72 -8.10
CA ILE A 32 -7.11 5.87 -6.66
C ILE A 32 -7.92 7.01 -6.06
N ILE A 33 -7.91 8.19 -6.70
CA ILE A 33 -8.65 9.37 -6.22
C ILE A 33 -10.15 9.06 -6.17
N ARG A 34 -10.69 8.42 -7.21
CA ARG A 34 -12.10 8.05 -7.27
C ARG A 34 -12.47 7.04 -6.19
N ALA A 35 -11.67 5.99 -5.99
CA ALA A 35 -11.92 4.97 -4.97
C ALA A 35 -12.00 5.61 -3.57
N HIS A 36 -11.08 6.54 -3.26
CA HIS A 36 -11.10 7.26 -2.00
C HIS A 36 -12.36 8.15 -1.85
N ALA A 37 -12.75 8.87 -2.91
CA ALA A 37 -13.96 9.69 -2.88
C ALA A 37 -15.26 8.85 -2.73
N GLU A 38 -15.30 7.63 -3.28
CA GLU A 38 -16.40 6.68 -3.10
C GLU A 38 -16.44 6.12 -1.66
N GLU A 39 -15.29 5.85 -1.04
CA GLU A 39 -15.18 5.40 0.35
C GLU A 39 -15.63 6.48 1.36
N GLU A 40 -15.24 7.74 1.12
CA GLU A 40 -15.67 8.89 1.93
C GLU A 40 -17.12 9.31 1.67
N GLY A 41 -17.81 8.65 0.72
CA GLY A 41 -19.20 8.94 0.37
C GLY A 41 -19.41 10.27 -0.37
N LEU A 42 -18.34 10.88 -0.89
CA LEU A 42 -18.39 12.07 -1.75
C LEU A 42 -18.94 11.73 -3.14
N LEU A 43 -18.74 10.48 -3.58
CA LEU A 43 -19.33 9.90 -4.78
C LEU A 43 -20.12 8.64 -4.41
N PRO A 44 -21.18 8.30 -5.16
CA PRO A 44 -21.85 7.01 -5.00
C PRO A 44 -20.84 5.88 -5.21
N ASN A 45 -20.82 4.92 -4.29
CA ASN A 45 -19.98 3.74 -4.42
C ASN A 45 -20.48 2.89 -5.60
N THR A 46 -19.63 2.77 -6.62
CA THR A 46 -19.90 1.97 -7.83
C THR A 46 -19.08 0.69 -7.89
N ALA A 47 -18.28 0.43 -6.86
CA ALA A 47 -17.47 -0.76 -6.76
C ALA A 47 -18.35 -2.01 -6.68
N LYS A 48 -17.97 -3.06 -7.43
CA LYS A 48 -18.57 -4.38 -7.25
C LYS A 48 -18.19 -4.92 -5.88
N THR A 49 -19.18 -5.39 -5.14
CA THR A 49 -18.97 -6.17 -3.92
C THR A 49 -18.84 -7.64 -4.28
N PHE A 50 -17.98 -8.35 -3.57
CA PHE A 50 -17.80 -9.79 -3.69
C PHE A 50 -18.01 -10.41 -2.32
N ASP A 51 -18.69 -11.55 -2.29
CA ASP A 51 -19.02 -12.25 -1.04
C ASP A 51 -17.78 -12.91 -0.42
N ASN A 52 -16.77 -13.22 -1.22
CA ASN A 52 -15.50 -13.79 -0.79
C ASN A 52 -14.33 -13.31 -1.68
N VAL A 53 -13.11 -13.55 -1.20
CA VAL A 53 -11.87 -13.13 -1.87
C VAL A 53 -11.65 -13.88 -3.18
N ASP A 54 -12.05 -15.16 -3.26
CA ASP A 54 -11.86 -15.99 -4.46
C ASP A 54 -12.67 -15.47 -5.65
N ASP A 55 -13.91 -15.03 -5.41
CA ASP A 55 -14.78 -14.42 -6.43
C ASP A 55 -14.23 -13.08 -6.91
N ALA A 56 -13.67 -12.27 -6.00
CA ALA A 56 -13.00 -11.02 -6.35
C ALA A 56 -11.76 -11.28 -7.23
N MET A 57 -10.91 -12.24 -6.84
CA MET A 57 -9.71 -12.61 -7.59
C MET A 57 -10.06 -13.16 -8.97
N LYS A 58 -11.10 -14.00 -9.06
CA LYS A 58 -11.58 -14.52 -10.34
C LYS A 58 -12.13 -13.42 -11.24
N ALA A 59 -12.87 -12.45 -10.71
CA ALA A 59 -13.40 -11.36 -11.51
C ALA A 59 -12.33 -10.38 -12.00
N LEU A 60 -11.24 -10.22 -11.24
CA LEU A 60 -10.14 -9.31 -11.57
C LEU A 60 -9.07 -9.95 -12.46
N PHE A 61 -8.81 -11.25 -12.28
CA PHE A 61 -7.65 -11.93 -12.87
C PHE A 61 -7.98 -13.29 -13.49
N GLY A 62 -9.21 -13.78 -13.36
CA GLY A 62 -9.66 -15.00 -14.03
C GLY A 62 -10.08 -14.70 -15.46
N GLU A 63 -9.56 -15.48 -16.41
CA GLU A 63 -10.14 -15.61 -17.76
C GLU A 63 -11.50 -16.31 -17.73
#